data_AF-B3EGM4-F1
#
_entry.id   AF-B3EGM4-F1
#
_cell.length_a   1.000
_cell.length_b   1.000
_cell.length_c   1.000
_cell.angle_alpha   90.00
_cell.angle_beta   90.00
_cell.angle_gamma   90.00
#
_symmetry.space_group_name_H-M   'P 1'
#
loop_
_entity.id
_entity.type
_entity.pdbx_description
1 polymer ?
#
loop_
_entity_poly.entity_id
_entity_poly.type
_entity_poly.pdbx_seq_one_letter_code
_entity_poly.pdbx_strand_id
1 'polypeptide(L)' 'MSGYTKEKADKLIKEHEDKAAQHQKDADDLKETGGTHPGKNAEVAELEREAKAERDKADNQRALKKHWGD' A
#
# COMPACT_ATOMS: atom_id res chain seq x y z
N MET A 1 -3.48 -11.40 -27.89
CA MET A 1 -3.27 -10.23 -27.00
C MET A 1 -3.62 -10.65 -25.59
N SER A 2 -2.62 -10.90 -24.74
CA SER A 2 -2.83 -11.26 -23.32
C SER A 2 -3.13 -9.99 -22.53
N GLY A 3 -4.37 -9.50 -22.65
CA GLY A 3 -4.79 -8.23 -22.09
C GLY A 3 -4.85 -8.28 -20.57
N TYR A 4 -3.94 -7.58 -19.90
CA TYR A 4 -4.23 -7.01 -18.60
C TYR A 4 -5.41 -6.05 -18.79
N THR A 5 -6.63 -6.54 -18.55
CA THR A 5 -7.84 -5.73 -18.72
C THR A 5 -7.83 -4.59 -17.71
N LYS A 6 -8.41 -3.43 -18.07
CA LYS A 6 -8.55 -2.27 -17.17
C LYS A 6 -9.15 -2.66 -15.82
N GLU A 7 -10.06 -3.63 -15.79
CA GLU A 7 -10.64 -4.19 -14.56
C GLU A 7 -9.63 -4.91 -13.65
N LYS A 8 -8.70 -5.68 -14.23
CA LYS A 8 -7.61 -6.31 -13.44
C LYS A 8 -6.66 -5.27 -12.88
N ALA A 9 -6.39 -4.20 -13.66
CA ALA A 9 -5.64 -3.05 -13.19
C ALA A 9 -6.30 -2.41 -11.97
N ASP A 10 -7.61 -2.16 -12.05
CA ASP A 10 -8.38 -1.56 -10.96
C ASP A 10 -8.41 -2.43 -9.72
N LYS A 11 -8.56 -3.75 -9.89
CA LYS A 11 -8.49 -4.68 -8.77
C LYS A 11 -7.12 -4.65 -8.08
N LEU A 12 -6.03 -4.65 -8.85
CA LEU A 12 -4.67 -4.57 -8.30
C LEU A 12 -4.38 -3.24 -7.62
N ILE A 13 -4.82 -2.12 -8.21
CA ILE A 13 -4.71 -0.80 -7.59
C ILE A 13 -5.41 -0.83 -6.24
N LYS A 14 -6.66 -1.31 -6.19
CA LYS A 14 -7.42 -1.41 -4.95
C LYS A 14 -6.74 -2.32 -3.92
N GLU A 15 -6.22 -3.47 -4.33
CA GLU A 15 -5.49 -4.37 -3.42
C GLU A 15 -4.24 -3.71 -2.80
N HIS A 16 -3.50 -2.92 -3.58
CA HIS A 16 -2.35 -2.16 -3.07
C HIS A 16 -2.78 -1.02 -2.14
N GLU A 17 -3.88 -0.32 -2.44
CA GLU A 17 -4.43 0.71 -1.55
C GLU A 17 -4.93 0.15 -0.23
N ASP A 18 -5.66 -0.98 -0.26
CA ASP A 18 -6.18 -1.65 0.92
C ASP A 18 -5.02 -2.14 1.82
N LYS A 19 -3.95 -2.69 1.22
CA LYS A 19 -2.73 -3.06 1.97
C LYS A 19 -2.05 -1.85 2.58
N ALA A 20 -1.89 -0.77 1.83
CA ALA A 20 -1.31 0.46 2.36
C ALA A 20 -2.11 1.02 3.53
N ALA A 21 -3.44 0.97 3.46
CA ALA A 21 -4.31 1.39 4.53
C ALA A 21 -4.17 0.48 5.76
N GLN A 22 -4.05 -0.83 5.56
CA GLN A 22 -3.82 -1.79 6.65
C GLN A 22 -2.47 -1.54 7.35
N HIS A 23 -1.37 -1.42 6.61
CA HIS A 23 -0.06 -1.12 7.20
C HIS A 23 -0.04 0.21 7.95
N GLN A 24 -0.71 1.24 7.41
CA GLN A 24 -0.83 2.53 8.09
C GLN A 24 -1.63 2.40 9.39
N LYS A 25 -2.75 1.67 9.35
CA LYS A 25 -3.56 1.41 10.54
C LYS A 25 -2.77 0.64 11.59
N ASP A 26 -2.05 -0.40 11.20
CA ASP A 26 -1.23 -1.18 12.12
C ASP A 26 -0.13 -0.31 12.75
N ALA A 27 0.49 0.60 11.97
CA ALA A 27 1.47 1.56 12.48
C ALA A 27 0.84 2.53 13.49
N ASP A 28 -0.37 3.02 13.23
CA ASP A 28 -1.08 3.95 14.10
C ASP A 28 -1.60 3.26 15.37
N ASP A 29 -2.17 2.05 15.25
CA ASP A 29 -2.55 1.19 16.37
C ASP A 29 -1.32 0.87 17.24
N LEU A 30 -0.17 0.57 16.62
CA LEU A 30 1.09 0.45 17.33
C LEU A 30 1.41 1.75 18.06
N LYS A 31 1.44 2.92 17.42
CA LYS A 31 1.70 4.20 18.11
C LYS A 31 0.76 4.42 19.31
N GLU A 32 -0.53 4.17 19.16
CA GLU A 32 -1.56 4.40 20.20
C GLU A 32 -1.44 3.46 21.41
N THR A 33 -1.01 2.21 21.23
CA THR A 33 -0.90 1.22 22.33
C THR A 33 0.17 1.56 23.39
N GLY A 34 0.80 2.74 23.34
CA GLY A 34 1.44 3.39 24.50
C GLY A 34 2.66 2.70 25.14
N GLY A 35 3.06 1.51 24.69
CA GLY A 35 4.22 0.81 25.24
C GLY A 35 5.54 1.39 24.73
N THR A 36 6.41 1.85 25.63
CA THR A 36 7.81 2.22 25.36
C THR A 36 8.70 0.98 25.19
N HIS A 37 8.31 0.06 24.31
CA HIS A 37 9.11 -1.13 24.01
C HIS A 37 10.22 -0.77 23.02
N PRO A 38 11.51 -1.05 23.33
CA PRO A 38 12.59 -0.89 22.36
C PRO A 38 12.33 -1.86 21.18
N GLY A 39 12.22 -1.30 19.97
CA GLY A 39 11.84 -2.04 18.74
C GLY A 39 10.55 -1.53 18.11
N LYS A 40 9.62 -1.00 18.90
CA LYS A 40 8.33 -0.48 18.42
C LYS A 40 8.47 0.64 17.39
N ASN A 41 9.40 1.57 17.63
CA ASN A 41 9.63 2.68 16.69
C ASN A 41 10.22 2.19 15.36
N ALA A 42 11.00 1.11 15.37
CA ALA A 42 11.51 0.50 14.16
C ALA A 42 10.39 -0.22 13.39
N GLU A 43 9.53 -0.94 14.10
CA GLU A 43 8.36 -1.63 13.55
C GLU A 43 7.34 -0.64 12.96
N VAL A 44 7.05 0.46 13.65
CA VAL A 44 6.22 1.56 13.12
C VAL A 44 6.84 2.15 11.86
N ALA A 45 8.15 2.44 11.89
CA ALA A 45 8.84 3.00 10.72
C ALA A 45 8.86 2.02 9.53
N GLU A 46 8.95 0.71 9.79
CA GLU A 46 8.87 -0.35 8.78
C GLU A 46 7.46 -0.39 8.16
N LEU A 47 6.41 -0.44 8.99
CA LEU A 47 5.02 -0.41 8.54
C LEU A 47 4.68 0.85 7.74
N GLU A 48 5.17 2.02 8.15
CA GLU A 48 5.02 3.26 7.38
C GLU A 48 5.74 3.19 6.03
N ARG A 49 6.90 2.54 5.98
CA ARG A 49 7.66 2.33 4.74
C ARG A 49 6.92 1.37 3.80
N GLU A 50 6.36 0.30 4.33
CA GLU A 50 5.55 -0.67 3.58
C GLU A 50 4.27 -0.01 3.06
N ALA A 51 3.56 0.75 3.91
CA ALA A 51 2.39 1.53 3.51
C ALA A 51 2.72 2.47 2.34
N LYS A 52 3.86 3.17 2.41
CA LYS A 52 4.33 4.02 1.31
C LYS A 52 4.65 3.21 0.06
N ALA A 53 5.37 2.10 0.19
CA ALA A 53 5.74 1.26 -0.95
C ALA A 53 4.50 0.70 -1.68
N GLU A 54 3.45 0.32 -0.94
CA GLU A 54 2.18 -0.13 -1.51
C GLU A 54 1.43 1.02 -2.22
N ARG A 55 1.43 2.25 -1.66
CA ARG A 55 0.89 3.43 -2.36
C ARG A 55 1.66 3.73 -3.65
N ASP A 56 2.99 3.68 -3.60
CA ASP A 56 3.83 3.88 -4.79
C ASP A 56 3.53 2.82 -5.86
N LYS A 57 3.27 1.56 -5.48
CA LYS A 57 2.82 0.50 -6.39
C LYS A 57 1.45 0.82 -6.99
N ALA A 58 0.47 1.23 -6.19
CA ALA A 58 -0.85 1.63 -6.67
C ALA A 58 -0.77 2.79 -7.68
N ASP A 59 0.06 3.80 -7.40
CA ASP A 59 0.26 4.96 -8.28
C ASP A 59 0.99 4.59 -9.57
N ASN A 60 1.99 3.71 -9.50
CA ASN A 60 2.62 3.16 -10.70
C ASN A 60 1.61 2.38 -11.55
N GLN A 61 0.75 1.57 -10.94
CA GLN A 61 -0.30 0.85 -11.66
C GLN A 61 -1.32 1.80 -12.29
N ARG A 62 -1.69 2.90 -11.61
CA ARG A 62 -2.54 3.95 -12.19
C ARG A 62 -1.87 4.61 -13.40
N ALA A 63 -0.58 4.90 -13.31
CA ALA A 63 0.19 5.47 -14.40
C ALA A 63 0.25 4.51 -15.60
N LEU A 64 0.51 3.22 -15.36
CA LEU A 64 0.50 2.18 -16.41
C LEU A 64 -0.89 2.00 -17.01
N LYS A 65 -1.96 2.01 -16.20
CA LYS A 65 -3.35 1.91 -16.65
C LYS A 65 -3.71 3.00 -17.67
N LYS A 66 -3.18 4.22 -17.54
CA LYS A 66 -3.39 5.30 -18.54
C LYS A 66 -2.89 4.93 -19.93
N HIS A 67 -1.88 4.06 -20.02
CA HIS A 67 -1.31 3.58 -21.28
C HIS A 67 -1.98 2.30 -21.81
N TRP A 68 -2.86 1.67 -21.03
CA TRP A 68 -3.64 0.48 -21.42
C TRP A 68 -4.94 0.87 -22.15
N GLY A 69 -4.86 1.84 -23.08
CA GLY A 69 -5.98 2.35 -23.88
C GLY A 69 -6.79 1.25 -24.60
N ASP A 70 -8.07 1.56 -24.86
CA ASP A 70 -9.22 0.70 -25.23
C ASP A 70 -8.97 -0.68 -25.90
#